data_AF-A0A3M7M042-F1
#
_entry.id   AF-A0A3M7M042-F1
#
_cell.length_a   1.000
_cell.length_b   1.000
_cell.length_c   1.000
_cell.angle_alpha   90.00
_cell.angle_beta   90.00
_cell.angle_gamma   90.00
#
_symmetry.space_group_name_H-M   'P 1'
#
loop_
_entity.id
_entity.type
_entity.pdbx_description
1 polymer ?
#
loop_
_entity_poly.entity_id
_entity_poly.type
_entity_poly.pdbx_seq_one_letter_code
_entity_poly.pdbx_strand_id
1 'polypeptide(L)'
;MFSTYNLTHYSVGDNLRNWMHKNHSTPLAATIRDNLENQGFLTSQELNPFICRAIKSAISQKPAKSGILIDGFPRNLEQLNSGSVRPFAENLLISGASKVNAKPDVVIALRVSKQNAKVRYLARARDSNDSDEKFERRFTEYEVETVPVEDDYRRRGILIDVDMNGTKEENIRKIKKRLINSDAWQRIMVKEGANTDS
;
A
#
# COMPACT_ATOMS: atom_id res chain seq x y z
N MET A 1 -10.79 -12.31 2.33
CA MET A 1 -9.44 -12.76 1.88
C MET A 1 -8.38 -12.35 2.89
N PHE A 2 -8.28 -11.08 3.27
CA PHE A 2 -7.34 -10.63 4.30
C PHE A 2 -7.85 -10.79 5.74
N SER A 3 -9.18 -10.86 5.92
CA SER A 3 -9.78 -11.31 7.19
C SER A 3 -9.31 -12.71 7.61
N THR A 4 -8.95 -13.54 6.64
CA THR A 4 -8.42 -14.90 6.85
C THR A 4 -7.03 -14.90 7.50
N TYR A 5 -6.26 -13.82 7.37
CA TYR A 5 -4.89 -13.72 7.93
C TYR A 5 -4.80 -12.71 9.09
N ASN A 6 -5.94 -12.27 9.62
CA ASN A 6 -5.99 -11.33 10.75
C ASN A 6 -5.09 -10.09 10.61
N LEU A 7 -5.03 -9.52 9.39
CA LEU A 7 -4.26 -8.31 9.09
C LEU A 7 -5.09 -7.04 9.28
N THR A 8 -4.47 -5.97 9.79
CA THR A 8 -5.02 -4.61 9.73
C THR A 8 -4.92 -4.09 8.30
N HIS A 9 -6.04 -3.69 7.68
CA HIS A 9 -6.00 -3.07 6.36
C HIS A 9 -5.92 -1.54 6.48
N TYR A 10 -4.94 -0.93 5.82
CA TYR A 10 -4.76 0.51 5.74
C TYR A 10 -4.72 0.98 4.28
N SER A 11 -5.86 1.47 3.79
CA SER A 11 -5.95 2.16 2.49
C SER A 11 -5.51 3.61 2.65
N VAL A 12 -4.40 3.97 2.02
CA VAL A 12 -3.82 5.32 2.11
C VAL A 12 -4.79 6.37 1.60
N GLY A 13 -5.36 6.15 0.41
CA GLY A 13 -6.29 7.09 -0.21
C GLY A 13 -7.56 7.34 0.61
N ASP A 14 -8.14 6.29 1.20
CA ASP A 14 -9.36 6.44 2.02
C ASP A 14 -9.07 7.15 3.34
N ASN A 15 -7.94 6.84 3.98
CA ASN A 15 -7.54 7.49 5.23
C ASN A 15 -7.20 8.97 5.01
N LEU A 16 -6.53 9.32 3.92
CA LEU A 16 -6.23 10.71 3.56
C LEU A 16 -7.50 11.50 3.25
N ARG A 17 -8.45 10.93 2.49
CA ARG A 17 -9.76 11.56 2.24
C ARG A 17 -10.50 11.82 3.56
N ASN A 18 -10.60 10.82 4.43
CA ASN A 18 -11.24 10.98 5.75
C ASN A 18 -10.54 12.03 6.63
N TRP A 19 -9.21 12.04 6.64
CA TRP A 19 -8.44 13.02 7.40
C TRP A 19 -8.64 14.44 6.84
N MET A 20 -8.57 14.59 5.52
CA MET A 20 -8.79 15.86 4.82
C MET A 20 -10.16 16.45 5.15
N HIS A 21 -11.24 15.65 5.11
CA HIS A 21 -12.58 16.13 5.47
C HIS A 21 -12.65 16.67 6.90
N LYS A 22 -11.99 15.98 7.85
CA LYS A 22 -11.96 16.39 9.27
C LYS A 22 -11.05 17.60 9.52
N ASN A 23 -10.07 17.85 8.66
CA ASN A 23 -9.04 18.88 8.84
C ASN A 23 -9.03 19.90 7.68
N HIS A 24 -10.20 20.17 7.10
CA HIS A 24 -10.36 20.92 5.84
C HIS A 24 -9.77 22.34 5.87
N SER A 25 -9.58 22.94 7.05
CA SER A 25 -8.98 24.26 7.25
C SER A 25 -7.45 24.27 7.25
N THR A 26 -6.78 23.11 7.16
CA THR A 26 -5.31 23.02 7.23
C THR A 26 -4.66 23.13 5.84
N PRO A 27 -3.43 23.68 5.74
CA PRO A 27 -2.68 23.69 4.47
C PRO A 27 -2.47 22.29 3.90
N LEU A 28 -2.18 21.31 4.75
CA LEU A 28 -1.99 19.92 4.33
C LEU A 28 -3.27 19.32 3.74
N ALA A 29 -4.46 19.66 4.25
CA ALA A 29 -5.72 19.22 3.64
C ALA A 29 -5.93 19.82 2.25
N ALA A 30 -5.49 21.07 2.03
CA ALA A 30 -5.50 21.66 0.69
C ALA A 30 -4.53 20.94 -0.26
N THR A 31 -3.31 20.63 0.19
CA THR A 31 -2.35 19.85 -0.62
C THR A 31 -2.86 18.44 -0.94
N ILE A 32 -3.46 17.75 0.03
CA ILE A 32 -4.08 16.43 -0.21
C ILE A 32 -5.20 16.54 -1.24
N ARG A 33 -6.08 17.54 -1.11
CA ARG A 33 -7.16 17.77 -2.09
C ARG A 33 -6.60 17.98 -3.48
N ASP A 34 -5.62 18.87 -3.61
CA ASP A 34 -4.99 19.21 -4.87
C ASP A 34 -4.36 17.98 -5.54
N ASN A 35 -3.60 17.17 -4.80
CA ASN A 35 -3.02 15.93 -5.34
C ASN A 35 -4.09 14.91 -5.77
N LEU A 36 -5.21 14.82 -5.06
CA LEU A 36 -6.31 13.92 -5.41
C LEU A 36 -7.08 14.39 -6.66
N GLU A 37 -7.29 15.71 -6.79
CA GLU A 37 -8.04 16.33 -7.87
C GLU A 37 -7.19 16.53 -9.13
N ASN A 38 -6.03 17.16 -8.97
CA ASN A 38 -5.15 17.66 -10.03
C ASN A 38 -3.95 16.78 -10.33
N GLN A 39 -3.81 15.65 -9.60
CA GLN A 39 -2.78 14.61 -9.73
C GLN A 39 -1.45 14.97 -9.06
N GLY A 40 -0.56 13.99 -8.98
CA GLY A 40 0.68 14.06 -8.22
C GLY A 40 0.75 13.07 -7.04
N PHE A 41 1.93 13.07 -6.41
CA PHE A 41 2.22 12.27 -5.23
C PHE A 41 2.51 13.19 -4.06
N LEU A 42 1.90 12.89 -2.92
CA LEU A 42 2.35 13.46 -1.65
C LEU A 42 3.80 13.06 -1.41
N THR A 43 4.58 13.99 -0.89
CA THR A 43 5.97 13.76 -0.50
C THR A 43 6.04 12.80 0.69
N SER A 44 7.21 12.20 0.91
CA SER A 44 7.48 11.40 2.11
C SER A 44 7.21 12.18 3.39
N GLN A 45 7.55 13.46 3.42
CA GLN A 45 7.34 14.31 4.60
C GLN A 45 5.86 14.43 4.96
N GLU A 46 5.00 14.55 3.95
CA GLU A 46 3.55 14.66 4.12
C GLU A 46 2.93 13.31 4.48
N LEU A 47 3.41 12.22 3.85
CA LEU A 47 2.75 10.91 3.92
C LEU A 47 3.24 10.01 5.05
N ASN A 48 4.55 10.00 5.32
CA ASN A 48 5.15 9.08 6.29
C ASN A 48 4.59 9.19 7.71
N PRO A 49 4.20 10.38 8.23
CA PRO A 49 3.53 10.46 9.54
C PRO A 49 2.24 9.63 9.62
N PHE A 50 1.48 9.53 8.52
CA PHE A 50 0.27 8.70 8.45
C PHE A 50 0.60 7.22 8.42
N ILE A 51 1.58 6.82 7.60
CA ILE A 51 2.01 5.42 7.47
C ILE A 51 2.61 4.91 8.78
N CYS A 52 3.51 5.67 9.40
CA CYS A 52 4.09 5.35 10.70
C CYS A 52 3.02 5.18 11.79
N ARG A 53 2.00 6.05 11.80
CA ARG A 53 0.88 5.96 12.75
C ARG A 53 0.05 4.71 12.50
N ALA A 54 -0.20 4.36 11.24
CA ALA A 54 -0.93 3.16 10.86
C ALA A 54 -0.19 1.89 11.34
N ILE A 55 1.11 1.80 11.08
CA ILE A 55 1.98 0.70 11.53
C ILE A 55 1.95 0.60 13.06
N LYS A 56 2.18 1.72 13.77
CA LYS A 56 2.13 1.76 15.24
C LYS A 56 0.77 1.30 15.78
N SER A 57 -0.32 1.78 15.21
CA SER A 57 -1.68 1.40 15.60
C SER A 57 -1.92 -0.09 15.39
N ALA A 58 -1.49 -0.66 14.25
CA ALA A 58 -1.66 -2.09 13.98
C ALA A 58 -0.88 -2.97 14.97
N ILE A 59 0.34 -2.57 15.36
CA ILE A 59 1.18 -3.31 16.32
C ILE A 59 0.62 -3.21 17.75
N SER A 60 0.07 -2.05 18.12
CA SER A 60 -0.43 -1.81 19.48
C SER A 60 -1.88 -2.26 19.70
N GLN A 61 -2.57 -2.77 18.67
CA GLN A 61 -3.94 -3.25 18.78
C GLN A 61 -4.06 -4.47 19.71
N LYS A 62 -5.16 -4.52 20.48
CA LYS A 62 -5.55 -5.66 21.32
C LYS A 62 -6.96 -6.14 20.91
N PRO A 63 -7.16 -7.43 20.58
CA PRO A 63 -6.15 -8.50 20.51
C PRO A 63 -5.12 -8.23 19.40
N ALA A 64 -3.90 -8.75 19.58
CA ALA A 64 -2.81 -8.54 18.64
C ALA A 64 -3.23 -9.02 17.24
N LYS A 65 -3.02 -8.16 16.24
CA LYS A 65 -3.15 -8.51 14.83
C LYS A 65 -1.86 -9.16 14.35
N SER A 66 -1.96 -10.03 13.36
CA SER A 66 -0.79 -10.73 12.79
C SER A 66 0.06 -9.83 11.88
N GLY A 67 -0.41 -8.60 11.58
CA GLY A 67 0.32 -7.65 10.75
C GLY A 67 -0.56 -6.55 10.17
N ILE A 68 -0.03 -5.84 9.18
CA ILE A 68 -0.70 -4.75 8.46
C ILE A 68 -0.55 -4.92 6.95
N LEU A 69 -1.63 -4.69 6.21
CA LEU A 69 -1.65 -4.52 4.76
C LEU A 69 -1.80 -3.04 4.45
N ILE A 70 -0.78 -2.45 3.84
CA ILE A 70 -0.81 -1.05 3.38
C ILE A 70 -1.13 -1.06 1.89
N ASP A 71 -2.24 -0.40 1.51
CA ASP A 71 -2.69 -0.25 0.13
C ASP A 71 -2.43 1.17 -0.36
N GLY A 72 -1.65 1.28 -1.44
CA GLY A 72 -1.35 2.54 -2.12
C GLY A 72 -0.07 3.27 -1.66
N PHE A 73 0.87 2.59 -1.00
CA PHE A 73 2.18 3.15 -0.63
C PHE A 73 3.29 2.08 -0.58
N PRO A 74 4.53 2.40 -1.00
CA PRO A 74 4.97 3.62 -1.69
C PRO A 74 4.61 3.59 -3.19
N ARG A 75 4.51 4.76 -3.83
CA ARG A 75 4.16 4.90 -5.25
C ARG A 75 5.25 5.54 -6.11
N ASN A 76 6.30 6.07 -5.49
CA ASN A 76 7.48 6.59 -6.17
C ASN A 76 8.77 6.32 -5.35
N LEU A 77 9.93 6.55 -5.96
CA LEU A 77 11.22 6.29 -5.32
C LEU A 77 11.52 7.24 -4.16
N GLU A 78 10.98 8.45 -4.15
CA GLU A 78 11.11 9.39 -3.03
C GLU A 78 10.46 8.80 -1.78
N GLN A 79 9.24 8.28 -1.90
CA GLN A 79 8.49 7.61 -0.84
C GLN A 79 9.18 6.31 -0.38
N LEU A 80 9.73 5.53 -1.32
CA LEU A 80 10.43 4.29 -1.00
C LEU A 80 11.73 4.54 -0.23
N ASN A 81 12.51 5.53 -0.65
CA ASN A 81 13.84 5.80 -0.11
C ASN A 81 13.84 6.82 1.04
N SER A 82 12.65 7.23 1.49
CA SER A 82 12.37 8.37 2.35
C SER A 82 13.49 8.68 3.37
N GLY A 83 13.84 9.97 3.48
CA GLY A 83 14.91 10.49 4.33
C GLY A 83 14.70 10.28 5.84
N SER A 84 14.46 11.36 6.60
CA SER A 84 14.55 11.35 8.07
C SER A 84 13.46 10.54 8.81
N VAL A 85 12.31 10.30 8.18
CA VAL A 85 11.23 9.45 8.74
C VAL A 85 11.01 8.30 7.79
N ARG A 86 11.32 7.09 8.24
CA ARG A 86 11.24 5.86 7.45
C ARG A 86 10.17 4.93 8.03
N PRO A 87 8.98 4.83 7.40
CA PRO A 87 7.94 3.91 7.85
C PRO A 87 8.43 2.47 7.94
N PHE A 88 9.44 2.12 7.14
CA PHE A 88 10.04 0.79 7.05
C PHE A 88 11.47 0.72 7.61
N ALA A 89 11.86 1.62 8.51
CA ALA A 89 13.18 1.54 9.15
C ALA A 89 13.30 0.32 10.08
N GLU A 90 14.53 -0.22 10.18
CA GLU A 90 14.88 -1.32 11.08
C GLU A 90 14.71 -0.98 12.57
N ASN A 91 14.48 0.28 12.91
CA ASN A 91 14.35 0.74 14.29
C ASN A 91 13.27 1.81 14.40
N LEU A 92 12.06 1.55 13.88
CA LEU A 92 10.97 2.48 14.07
C LEU A 92 10.69 2.59 15.58
N LEU A 93 11.13 3.70 16.19
CA LEU A 93 10.93 3.95 17.61
C LEU A 93 9.45 4.25 17.85
N ILE A 94 8.82 3.34 18.57
CA ILE A 94 7.49 3.55 19.14
C ILE A 94 7.76 4.12 20.53
N SER A 95 7.23 5.31 20.82
CA SER A 95 7.46 6.02 22.08
C SER A 95 7.21 5.07 23.27
N GLY A 96 8.29 4.71 23.98
CA GLY A 96 8.25 3.87 25.18
C GLY A 96 8.25 2.35 24.98
N ALA A 97 8.36 1.81 23.75
CA ALA A 97 8.35 0.36 23.52
C ALA A 97 9.31 -0.06 22.38
N SER A 98 9.70 -1.34 22.43
CA SER A 98 10.67 -2.06 21.61
C SER A 98 10.84 -1.58 20.16
N LYS A 99 12.08 -1.63 19.67
CA LYS A 99 12.41 -1.44 18.25
C LYS A 99 11.61 -2.43 17.41
N VAL A 100 10.80 -1.92 16.48
CA VAL A 100 10.11 -2.76 15.51
C VAL A 100 10.80 -2.62 14.16
N ASN A 101 11.13 -3.76 13.57
CA ASN A 101 11.57 -3.84 12.18
C ASN A 101 10.34 -3.76 11.28
N ALA A 102 10.01 -2.57 10.79
CA ALA A 102 8.78 -2.32 10.07
C ALA A 102 8.88 -2.60 8.56
N LYS A 103 9.81 -3.44 8.11
CA LYS A 103 10.00 -3.72 6.68
C LYS A 103 8.81 -4.51 6.10
N PRO A 104 8.44 -4.28 4.83
CA PRO A 104 7.46 -5.13 4.17
C PRO A 104 8.04 -6.53 3.96
N ASP A 105 7.32 -7.56 4.39
CA ASP A 105 7.71 -8.95 4.15
C ASP A 105 7.34 -9.43 2.73
N VAL A 106 6.22 -8.93 2.20
CA VAL A 106 5.69 -9.24 0.87
C VAL A 106 5.08 -7.98 0.25
N VAL A 107 5.28 -7.81 -1.05
CA VAL A 107 4.62 -6.79 -1.87
C VAL A 107 3.84 -7.48 -2.99
N ILE A 108 2.57 -7.13 -3.16
CA ILE A 108 1.73 -7.71 -4.22
C ILE A 108 1.52 -6.67 -5.32
N ALA A 109 2.05 -6.93 -6.51
CA ALA A 109 1.79 -6.10 -7.69
C ALA A 109 0.61 -6.66 -8.49
N LEU A 110 -0.44 -5.84 -8.61
CA LEU A 110 -1.67 -6.18 -9.32
C LEU A 110 -1.55 -5.76 -10.79
N ARG A 111 -1.12 -6.70 -11.65
CA ARG A 111 -0.90 -6.45 -13.08
C ARG A 111 -2.21 -6.43 -13.84
N VAL A 112 -2.52 -5.30 -14.46
CA VAL A 112 -3.71 -5.11 -15.27
C VAL A 112 -3.32 -4.43 -16.57
N SER A 113 -3.91 -4.85 -17.69
CA SER A 113 -3.71 -4.16 -18.96
C SER A 113 -4.28 -2.74 -18.89
N LYS A 114 -3.67 -1.80 -19.63
CA LYS A 114 -4.15 -0.41 -19.72
C LYS A 114 -5.64 -0.35 -20.07
N GLN A 115 -6.08 -1.16 -21.03
CA GLN A 115 -7.48 -1.24 -21.45
C GLN A 115 -8.41 -1.63 -20.31
N ASN A 116 -8.10 -2.72 -19.58
CA ASN A 116 -8.92 -3.15 -18.45
C ASN A 116 -8.85 -2.18 -17.26
N ALA A 117 -7.69 -1.56 -17.03
CA ALA A 117 -7.53 -0.54 -16.00
C ALA A 117 -8.43 0.67 -16.29
N LYS A 118 -8.47 1.10 -17.55
CA LYS A 118 -9.29 2.22 -18.03
C LYS A 118 -10.78 1.94 -17.85
N VAL A 119 -11.26 0.79 -18.33
CA VAL A 119 -12.66 0.37 -18.15
C VAL A 119 -13.05 0.35 -16.67
N ARG A 120 -12.19 -0.22 -15.81
CA ARG A 120 -12.45 -0.28 -14.36
C ARG A 120 -12.34 1.07 -13.66
N TYR A 121 -11.58 2.00 -14.21
CA TYR A 121 -11.44 3.36 -13.68
C TYR A 121 -12.71 4.15 -13.97
N LEU A 122 -13.14 4.18 -15.24
CA LEU A 122 -14.34 4.90 -15.68
C LEU A 122 -15.62 4.32 -15.03
N ALA A 123 -15.73 2.99 -14.93
CA ALA A 123 -16.88 2.35 -14.28
C ALA A 123 -16.97 2.63 -12.76
N ARG A 124 -15.88 3.04 -12.12
CA ARG A 124 -15.85 3.32 -10.68
C ARG A 124 -16.47 4.67 -10.33
N ALA A 125 -16.35 5.67 -11.21
CA ALA A 125 -16.87 7.03 -11.05
C ALA A 125 -16.74 7.57 -9.61
N ARG A 126 -15.54 7.42 -9.03
CA ARG A 126 -15.28 7.73 -7.62
C ARG A 126 -15.15 9.24 -7.39
N ASP A 127 -14.62 9.94 -8.40
CA ASP A 127 -14.61 11.39 -8.45
C ASP A 127 -15.64 11.84 -9.50
N SER A 128 -16.37 12.93 -9.23
CA SER A 128 -17.29 13.55 -10.20
C SER A 128 -16.60 14.03 -11.49
N ASN A 129 -15.26 14.07 -11.49
CA ASN A 129 -14.41 14.45 -12.60
C ASN A 129 -13.50 13.30 -13.09
N ASP A 130 -13.88 12.04 -12.85
CA ASP A 130 -13.18 10.90 -13.46
C ASP A 130 -13.41 10.93 -14.98
N SER A 131 -12.33 11.17 -15.73
CA SER A 131 -12.34 11.30 -17.19
C SER A 131 -11.26 10.45 -17.84
N ASP A 132 -11.39 10.22 -19.16
CA ASP A 132 -10.34 9.61 -19.98
C ASP A 132 -9.00 10.32 -19.81
N GLU A 133 -8.99 11.65 -19.88
CA GLU A 133 -7.76 12.45 -19.72
C GLU A 133 -7.13 12.26 -18.34
N LYS A 134 -7.95 12.26 -17.28
CA LYS A 134 -7.48 12.03 -15.91
C LYS A 134 -6.90 10.62 -15.76
N PHE A 135 -7.51 9.63 -16.42
CA PHE A 135 -6.97 8.27 -16.48
C PHE A 135 -5.61 8.22 -17.18
N GLU A 136 -5.47 8.79 -18.38
CA GLU A 136 -4.23 8.71 -19.17
C GLU A 136 -3.06 9.31 -18.40
N ARG A 137 -3.27 10.47 -17.76
CA ARG A 137 -2.24 11.10 -16.94
C ARG A 137 -1.89 10.25 -15.71
N ARG A 138 -2.88 9.76 -14.94
CA ARG A 138 -2.65 8.86 -13.77
C ARG A 138 -1.96 7.56 -14.15
N PHE A 139 -2.25 7.01 -15.33
CA PHE A 139 -1.59 5.81 -15.84
C PHE A 139 -0.14 6.09 -16.24
N THR A 140 0.11 7.23 -16.89
CA THR A 140 1.47 7.68 -17.22
C THR A 140 2.31 7.88 -15.96
N GLU A 141 1.76 8.53 -14.93
CA GLU A 141 2.43 8.67 -13.63
C GLU A 141 2.77 7.32 -13.00
N TYR A 142 1.86 6.33 -13.07
CA TYR A 142 2.14 4.97 -12.61
C TYR A 142 3.33 4.34 -13.37
N GLU A 143 3.35 4.45 -14.69
CA GLU A 143 4.42 3.88 -15.53
C GLU A 143 5.78 4.51 -15.23
N VAL A 144 5.81 5.82 -15.00
CA VAL A 144 7.06 6.57 -14.75
C VAL A 144 7.54 6.40 -13.30
N GLU A 145 6.65 6.55 -12.32
CA GLU A 145 7.04 6.69 -10.91
C GLU A 145 6.89 5.40 -10.11
N THR A 146 5.85 4.59 -10.39
CA THR A 146 5.55 3.39 -9.60
C THR A 146 6.29 2.15 -10.10
N VAL A 147 6.49 1.99 -11.41
CA VAL A 147 7.24 0.84 -11.96
C VAL A 147 8.66 0.72 -11.37
N PRO A 148 9.45 1.81 -11.21
CA PRO A 148 10.76 1.73 -10.55
C PRO A 148 10.70 1.22 -9.10
N VAL A 149 9.63 1.52 -8.37
CA VAL A 149 9.39 1.00 -7.00
C VAL A 149 9.16 -0.50 -7.03
N GLU A 150 8.35 -0.98 -7.98
CA GLU A 150 8.11 -2.40 -8.17
C GLU A 150 9.40 -3.13 -8.55
N ASP A 151 10.21 -2.57 -9.45
CA ASP A 151 11.51 -3.14 -9.82
C ASP A 151 12.45 -3.27 -8.62
N ASP A 152 12.43 -2.29 -7.72
CA ASP A 152 13.20 -2.36 -6.49
C ASP A 152 12.74 -3.51 -5.58
N TYR A 153 11.43 -3.66 -5.36
CA TYR A 153 10.90 -4.80 -4.61
C TYR A 153 11.12 -6.15 -5.29
N ARG A 154 11.16 -6.17 -6.63
CA ARG A 154 11.50 -7.37 -7.41
C ARG A 154 12.96 -7.77 -7.18
N ARG A 155 13.90 -6.82 -7.21
CA ARG A 155 15.31 -7.07 -6.88
C ARG A 155 15.49 -7.57 -5.45
N ARG A 156 14.69 -7.08 -4.50
CA ARG A 156 14.68 -7.57 -3.10
C ARG A 156 14.09 -8.98 -2.94
N GLY A 157 13.46 -9.54 -3.97
CA GLY A 157 12.89 -10.88 -3.95
C GLY A 157 11.61 -11.02 -3.11
N ILE A 158 10.90 -9.91 -2.85
CA ILE A 158 9.65 -9.88 -2.06
C ILE A 158 8.43 -9.44 -2.86
N LEU A 159 8.60 -9.12 -4.14
CA LEU A 159 7.50 -8.79 -5.05
C LEU A 159 6.83 -10.04 -5.62
N ILE A 160 5.50 -10.10 -5.51
CA ILE A 160 4.66 -11.10 -6.13
C ILE A 160 3.79 -10.42 -7.19
N ASP A 161 4.11 -10.65 -8.46
CA ASP A 161 3.26 -10.22 -9.56
C ASP A 161 2.02 -11.14 -9.68
N VAL A 162 0.84 -10.53 -9.82
CA VAL A 162 -0.44 -11.23 -10.00
C VAL A 162 -1.18 -10.63 -11.18
N ASP A 163 -1.52 -11.44 -12.18
CA ASP A 163 -2.40 -11.03 -13.26
C ASP A 163 -3.84 -10.80 -12.76
N MET A 164 -4.37 -9.62 -13.07
CA MET A 164 -5.66 -9.12 -12.63
C MET A 164 -6.58 -8.78 -13.79
N ASN A 165 -6.37 -9.35 -14.98
CA ASN A 165 -7.19 -9.08 -16.17
C ASN A 165 -8.51 -9.89 -16.22
N GLY A 166 -8.72 -10.83 -15.30
CA GLY A 166 -9.93 -11.66 -15.25
C GLY A 166 -11.08 -11.02 -14.47
N THR A 167 -12.11 -11.83 -14.19
CA THR A 167 -13.23 -11.49 -13.31
C THR A 167 -12.78 -11.31 -11.86
N LYS A 168 -13.63 -10.73 -11.00
CA LYS A 168 -13.31 -10.55 -9.57
C LYS A 168 -12.98 -11.88 -8.89
N GLU A 169 -13.76 -12.91 -9.17
CA GLU A 169 -13.64 -14.25 -8.61
C GLU A 169 -12.35 -14.94 -9.08
N GLU A 170 -12.04 -14.83 -10.38
CA GLU A 170 -10.78 -15.31 -10.95
C GLU A 170 -9.56 -14.62 -10.33
N ASN A 171 -9.62 -13.30 -10.22
CA ASN A 171 -8.56 -12.49 -9.66
C ASN A 171 -8.30 -12.85 -8.19
N ILE A 172 -9.35 -13.00 -7.37
CA ILE A 172 -9.22 -13.45 -5.98
C ILE A 172 -8.55 -14.83 -5.92
N ARG A 173 -8.95 -15.77 -6.79
CA ARG A 173 -8.34 -17.10 -6.87
C ARG A 173 -6.87 -17.03 -7.27
N LYS A 174 -6.52 -16.19 -8.25
CA LYS A 174 -5.14 -15.95 -8.69
C LYS A 174 -4.28 -15.37 -7.58
N ILE A 175 -4.76 -14.33 -6.87
CA ILE A 175 -4.03 -13.76 -5.73
C ILE A 175 -3.77 -14.83 -4.67
N LYS A 176 -4.79 -15.62 -4.28
CA LYS A 176 -4.63 -16.67 -3.26
C LYS A 176 -3.57 -17.68 -3.67
N LYS A 177 -3.68 -18.18 -4.90
CA LYS A 177 -2.75 -19.18 -5.46
C LYS A 177 -1.31 -18.64 -5.51
N ARG A 178 -1.12 -17.41 -6.00
CA ARG A 178 0.20 -16.79 -6.13
C ARG A 178 0.82 -16.49 -4.77
N LEU A 179 0.03 -16.04 -3.80
CA LEU A 179 0.49 -15.77 -2.44
C LEU A 179 0.98 -17.06 -1.76
N ILE A 180 0.14 -18.10 -1.72
CA ILE A 180 0.46 -19.39 -1.06
C ILE A 180 1.69 -20.08 -1.69
N ASN A 181 1.85 -19.96 -3.01
CA ASN A 181 2.96 -20.58 -3.73
C ASN A 181 4.23 -19.72 -3.78
N SER A 182 4.25 -18.55 -3.15
CA SER A 182 5.42 -17.68 -3.16
C SER A 182 6.38 -18.02 -2.03
N ASP A 183 7.68 -18.11 -2.34
CA ASP A 183 8.72 -18.36 -1.34
C ASP A 183 8.77 -17.27 -0.27
N ALA A 184 8.45 -16.02 -0.63
CA ALA A 184 8.39 -14.90 0.30
C ALA A 184 7.29 -15.13 1.36
N TRP A 185 6.10 -15.56 0.94
CA TRP A 185 5.00 -15.85 1.86
C TRP A 185 5.23 -17.10 2.69
N GLN A 186 5.77 -18.16 2.09
CA GLN A 186 6.08 -19.40 2.80
C GLN A 186 7.11 -19.17 3.92
N ARG A 187 8.12 -18.32 3.67
CA ARG A 187 9.09 -17.91 4.70
C ARG A 187 8.45 -17.21 5.91
N ILE A 188 7.38 -16.46 5.71
CA ILE A 188 6.64 -15.81 6.81
C ILE A 188 5.86 -16.86 7.59
N MET A 189 5.10 -17.71 6.90
CA MET A 189 4.24 -18.71 7.54
C MET A 189 5.01 -19.74 8.35
N VAL A 190 6.22 -20.13 7.92
CA VAL A 190 7.11 -21.00 8.70
C VAL A 190 7.62 -20.31 9.97
N LYS A 191 7.96 -19.01 9.90
CA LYS A 191 8.40 -18.26 11.08
C LYS A 191 7.30 -18.10 12.13
N GLU A 192 6.07 -17.84 11.70
CA GLU A 192 4.91 -17.74 12.59
C GLU A 192 4.59 -19.09 13.25
N GLY A 193 4.65 -20.20 12.50
CA GLY A 193 4.42 -21.54 13.04
C GLY A 193 5.50 -22.03 14.02
N ALA A 194 6.75 -21.58 13.86
CA ALA A 194 7.83 -21.88 14.81
C ALA A 194 7.73 -21.10 16.12
N ASN A 195 7.01 -19.97 16.14
CA ASN A 195 6.84 -19.10 17.31
C ASN A 195 5.62 -19.49 18.18
N THR A 196 4.79 -20.44 17.73
CA THR A 196 3.63 -20.94 18.49
C THR A 196 3.92 -22.19 19.32
N ASP A 197 5.11 -22.80 19.16
CA ASP A 197 5.54 -24.03 19.85
C ASP A 197 6.59 -23.76 20.96
N SER A 198 6.70 -22.51 21.44
CA SER A 198 7.58 -22.09 22.56
C SER A 198 6.81 -21.38 23.65
#